data_AF-A0A1X2IIX5-F1
#
_entry.id   AF-A0A1X2IIX5-F1
#
_cell.length_a   1.000
_cell.length_b   1.000
_cell.length_c   1.000
_cell.angle_alpha   90.00
_cell.angle_beta   90.00
_cell.angle_gamma   90.00
#
_symmetry.space_group_name_H-M   'P 1'
#
loop_
_entity.id
_entity.type
_entity.pdbx_description
1 polymer ?
#
loop_
_entity_poly.entity_id
_entity_poly.type
_entity_poly.pdbx_seq_one_letter_code
_entity_poly.pdbx_strand_id
1 'polypeptide(L)'
;MEDGRTLTHQCVGGDCYCDWRLNIYDCVDSNGLRIIYMAMIIFSAVVSVCSFAIFLHRLIFKGHRLFDFNSSSILKPKPIDCLMFFLTVFNLLRMLTGIILVTNVSQTNILARTFMFEFPWQWGYGACALYLLGIAQTLADSHKSTARLWLPSAKVVDRIGLTFLFAPFIVNNVCSIASGILASGSPPSPELLYRAEIFTRLLYVFWFIHCGSLACAVLYAGARLLTLLTAHLRKFKSSTTSSEQQRKVQAGMLKIRLLVAVIFIALAGFAVFLLIYGCLRDIIIQSVPGSYALCVIWNFLGPVASFLACIAVVLNPRIDEKPTIGLPNSSGGGGTTLSNQVTGNMFTTSVSQQESCDMQGTLSANAFDTLQKIKDNMVVAGTDYPYASFDYQREFENDHYNHYQQKNHNHHKQHSDGDDYMDDYDEGNRHQATGIPLRSSQSNLIPSP
;
A
#
# COMPACT_ATOMS: atom_id res chain seq x y z
N MET A 1 -30.16 -0.47 -39.31
CA MET A 1 -29.37 -1.47 -38.55
C MET A 1 -30.32 -2.05 -37.51
N GLU A 2 -30.54 -3.35 -37.54
CA GLU A 2 -31.31 -4.05 -36.51
C GLU A 2 -30.63 -3.88 -35.14
N ASP A 3 -31.39 -3.95 -34.05
CA ASP A 3 -30.90 -3.83 -32.68
C ASP A 3 -29.83 -4.90 -32.40
N GLY A 4 -28.56 -4.54 -32.56
CA GLY A 4 -27.41 -5.40 -32.35
C GLY A 4 -26.75 -5.11 -31.01
N ARG A 5 -26.84 -6.04 -30.06
CA ARG A 5 -26.11 -5.97 -28.78
C ARG A 5 -24.83 -6.80 -28.87
N THR A 6 -23.71 -6.20 -28.52
CA THR A 6 -22.41 -6.86 -28.37
C THR A 6 -21.73 -6.36 -27.10
N LEU A 7 -20.61 -6.97 -26.71
CA LEU A 7 -19.87 -6.47 -25.55
C LEU A 7 -19.27 -5.08 -25.81
N THR A 8 -18.92 -4.78 -27.07
CA THR A 8 -18.32 -3.51 -27.52
C THR A 8 -19.33 -2.42 -27.85
N HIS A 9 -20.55 -2.78 -28.26
CA HIS A 9 -21.57 -1.85 -28.74
C HIS A 9 -22.95 -2.19 -28.20
N GLN A 10 -23.71 -1.17 -27.84
CA GLN A 10 -25.15 -1.28 -27.55
C GLN A 10 -25.90 -0.42 -28.56
N CYS A 11 -26.62 -1.03 -29.50
CA CYS A 11 -27.44 -0.30 -30.47
C CYS A 11 -28.91 -0.32 -30.04
N VAL A 12 -29.53 0.86 -29.98
CA VAL A 12 -30.93 1.05 -29.62
C VAL A 12 -31.55 2.04 -30.61
N GLY A 13 -32.55 1.61 -31.39
CA GLY A 13 -33.27 2.52 -32.28
C GLY A 13 -32.43 3.08 -33.44
N GLY A 14 -31.41 2.34 -33.87
CA GLY A 14 -30.49 2.73 -34.94
C GLY A 14 -29.26 3.53 -34.47
N ASP A 15 -29.25 4.01 -33.23
CA ASP A 15 -28.09 4.65 -32.61
C ASP A 15 -27.25 3.62 -31.86
N CYS A 16 -25.95 3.58 -32.14
CA CYS A 16 -25.01 2.67 -31.47
C CYS A 16 -24.11 3.43 -30.48
N TYR A 17 -24.01 2.90 -29.27
CA TYR A 17 -23.20 3.42 -28.17
C TYR A 17 -22.01 2.51 -27.89
N CYS A 18 -20.84 3.09 -27.68
CA CYS A 18 -19.62 2.33 -27.42
C CYS A 18 -19.46 1.98 -25.93
N ASP A 19 -19.07 0.73 -25.64
CA ASP A 19 -18.35 0.46 -24.40
C ASP A 19 -16.92 0.98 -24.55
N TRP A 20 -16.70 2.21 -24.11
CA TRP A 20 -15.45 2.97 -24.26
C TRP A 20 -14.20 2.26 -23.73
N ARG A 21 -14.36 1.23 -22.90
CA ARG A 21 -13.27 0.38 -22.41
C ARG A 21 -12.69 -0.50 -23.52
N LEU A 22 -13.54 -0.92 -24.44
CA LEU A 22 -13.22 -1.92 -25.47
C LEU A 22 -13.23 -1.34 -26.87
N ASN A 23 -14.09 -0.36 -27.17
CA ASN A 23 -14.09 0.31 -28.47
C ASN A 23 -14.52 1.78 -28.34
N ILE A 24 -14.05 2.62 -29.27
CA ILE A 24 -14.37 4.06 -29.32
C ILE A 24 -14.77 4.53 -30.72
N TYR A 25 -14.99 3.60 -31.65
CA TYR A 25 -15.32 3.86 -33.06
C TYR A 25 -16.74 3.42 -33.38
N ASP A 26 -17.29 3.95 -34.46
CA ASP A 26 -18.59 3.53 -35.01
C ASP A 26 -19.76 3.67 -34.02
N CYS A 27 -19.70 4.70 -33.18
CA CYS A 27 -20.72 5.07 -32.20
C CYS A 27 -20.95 6.58 -32.15
N VAL A 28 -22.10 6.98 -31.63
CA VAL A 28 -22.54 8.39 -31.53
C VAL A 28 -21.53 9.25 -30.75
N ASP A 29 -20.83 8.67 -29.78
CA ASP A 29 -19.91 9.33 -28.87
C ASP A 29 -18.41 9.20 -29.28
N SER A 30 -18.13 8.68 -30.47
CA SER A 30 -16.78 8.35 -30.94
C SER A 30 -15.78 9.53 -30.87
N ASN A 31 -16.18 10.71 -31.34
CA ASN A 31 -15.27 11.87 -31.37
C ASN A 31 -14.87 12.33 -29.97
N GLY A 32 -15.82 12.40 -29.03
CA GLY A 32 -15.54 12.80 -27.66
C GLY A 32 -14.66 11.77 -26.93
N LEU A 33 -14.97 10.47 -27.09
CA LEU A 33 -14.15 9.39 -26.54
C LEU A 33 -12.71 9.45 -27.05
N ARG A 34 -12.51 9.70 -28.35
CA ARG A 34 -11.17 9.82 -28.93
C ARG A 34 -10.37 10.98 -28.33
N ILE A 35 -11.00 12.14 -28.11
CA ILE A 35 -10.36 13.28 -27.45
C ILE A 35 -9.95 12.93 -26.02
N ILE A 36 -10.85 12.29 -25.25
CA ILE A 36 -10.59 11.86 -23.87
C ILE A 36 -9.38 10.91 -23.81
N TYR A 37 -9.35 9.91 -24.70
CA TYR A 37 -8.24 8.95 -24.76
C TYR A 37 -6.92 9.59 -25.20
N MET A 38 -6.93 10.51 -26.16
CA MET A 38 -5.74 11.28 -26.55
C MET A 38 -5.18 12.09 -25.38
N ALA A 39 -6.05 12.79 -24.64
CA ALA A 39 -5.64 13.55 -23.46
C ALA A 39 -5.07 12.63 -22.36
N MET A 40 -5.68 11.46 -22.15
CA MET A 40 -5.19 10.47 -21.18
C MET A 40 -3.82 9.89 -21.57
N ILE A 41 -3.57 9.63 -22.86
CA ILE A 41 -2.26 9.18 -23.36
C ILE A 41 -1.18 10.22 -23.04
N ILE A 42 -1.42 11.49 -23.39
CA ILE A 42 -0.47 12.59 -23.14
C ILE A 42 -0.20 12.73 -21.64
N PHE A 43 -1.25 12.74 -20.82
CA PHE A 43 -1.10 12.90 -19.39
C PHE A 43 -0.38 11.72 -18.74
N SER A 44 -0.72 10.48 -19.12
CA SER A 44 -0.03 9.27 -18.63
C SER A 44 1.44 9.25 -19.06
N ALA A 45 1.78 9.75 -20.25
CA ALA A 45 3.17 9.89 -20.70
C ALA A 45 3.95 10.86 -19.81
N VAL A 46 3.41 12.05 -19.53
CA VAL A 46 4.04 13.04 -18.64
C VAL A 46 4.26 12.46 -17.25
N VAL A 47 3.24 11.82 -16.67
CA VAL A 47 3.34 11.19 -15.35
C VAL A 47 4.35 10.04 -15.34
N SER A 48 4.42 9.25 -16.41
CA SER A 48 5.42 8.17 -16.56
C SER A 48 6.85 8.72 -16.56
N VAL A 49 7.11 9.81 -17.31
CA VAL A 49 8.44 10.45 -17.35
C VAL A 49 8.82 10.99 -15.97
N CYS A 50 7.91 11.69 -15.30
CA CYS A 50 8.15 12.23 -13.95
C CYS A 50 8.43 11.11 -12.92
N SER A 51 7.58 10.09 -12.88
CA SER A 51 7.74 8.95 -11.96
C SER A 51 9.00 8.14 -12.26
N PHE A 52 9.32 7.91 -13.53
CA PHE A 52 10.55 7.25 -13.96
C PHE A 52 11.79 8.05 -13.56
N ALA A 53 11.80 9.37 -13.74
CA ALA A 53 12.93 10.21 -13.32
C ALA A 53 13.19 10.15 -11.81
N ILE A 54 12.11 10.21 -11.00
CA ILE A 54 12.20 10.06 -9.54
C ILE A 54 12.72 8.67 -9.16
N PHE A 55 12.19 7.63 -9.80
CA PHE A 55 12.58 6.24 -9.57
C PHE A 55 14.04 6.00 -9.93
N LEU A 56 14.46 6.40 -11.13
CA LEU A 56 15.83 6.27 -11.63
C LEU A 56 16.82 6.98 -10.70
N HIS A 57 16.45 8.19 -10.25
CA HIS A 57 17.31 8.95 -9.35
C HIS A 57 17.49 8.27 -7.99
N ARG A 58 16.45 7.61 -7.47
CA ARG A 58 16.52 6.90 -6.19
C ARG A 58 17.23 5.55 -6.32
N LEU A 59 17.02 4.81 -7.41
CA LEU A 59 17.62 3.52 -7.63
C LEU A 59 19.11 3.61 -7.99
N ILE A 60 19.45 4.46 -8.97
CA ILE A 60 20.82 4.52 -9.51
C ILE A 60 21.68 5.49 -8.70
N PHE A 61 21.28 6.75 -8.55
CA PHE A 61 22.15 7.74 -7.90
C PHE A 61 22.23 7.58 -6.38
N LYS A 62 21.19 7.04 -5.73
CA LYS A 62 21.21 6.78 -4.28
C LYS A 62 21.44 5.32 -3.91
N GLY A 63 21.50 4.41 -4.88
CA GLY A 63 21.68 2.99 -4.61
C GLY A 63 20.57 2.33 -3.79
N HIS A 64 19.36 2.92 -3.74
CA HIS A 64 18.25 2.32 -3.00
C HIS A 64 17.84 0.99 -3.64
N ARG A 65 17.43 0.01 -2.83
CA ARG A 65 16.84 -1.25 -3.31
C ARG A 65 15.32 -1.21 -3.17
N LEU A 66 14.61 -1.82 -4.11
CA LEU A 66 13.14 -1.95 -4.03
C LEU A 66 12.71 -2.84 -2.86
N PHE A 67 13.40 -3.96 -2.68
CA PHE A 67 13.12 -4.95 -1.65
C PHE A 67 14.36 -5.22 -0.81
N ASP A 68 14.15 -5.43 0.48
CA ASP A 68 15.19 -5.82 1.42
C ASP A 68 15.06 -7.30 1.77
N PHE A 69 15.94 -8.13 1.20
CA PHE A 69 15.90 -9.58 1.37
C PHE A 69 16.65 -10.09 2.60
N ASN A 70 17.38 -9.23 3.33
CA ASN A 70 18.24 -9.64 4.43
C ASN A 70 17.50 -9.72 5.78
N SER A 71 16.18 -9.94 5.77
CA SER A 71 15.34 -9.87 6.96
C SER A 71 14.50 -11.13 7.15
N SER A 72 13.99 -11.35 8.37
CA SER A 72 13.13 -12.50 8.71
C SER A 72 11.77 -12.53 8.00
N SER A 73 11.48 -11.51 7.19
CA SER A 73 10.26 -11.36 6.39
C SER A 73 10.52 -11.77 4.95
N ILE A 74 9.51 -12.34 4.30
CA ILE A 74 9.65 -12.89 2.94
C ILE A 74 9.90 -11.77 1.92
N LEU A 75 9.23 -10.63 2.10
CA LEU A 75 9.31 -9.47 1.22
C LEU A 75 9.23 -8.20 2.05
N LYS A 76 10.34 -7.45 2.19
CA LYS A 76 10.34 -6.15 2.86
C LYS A 76 10.42 -5.00 1.84
N PRO A 77 9.29 -4.56 1.25
CA PRO A 77 9.29 -3.47 0.28
C PRO A 77 9.71 -2.14 0.91
N LYS A 78 10.53 -1.37 0.20
CA LYS A 78 10.72 0.05 0.50
C LYS A 78 9.51 0.81 -0.05
N PRO A 79 8.59 1.32 0.79
CA PRO A 79 7.25 1.69 0.37
C PRO A 79 7.24 2.75 -0.74
N ILE A 80 8.08 3.78 -0.62
CA ILE A 80 8.15 4.86 -1.62
C ILE A 80 8.77 4.38 -2.94
N ASP A 81 9.80 3.55 -2.87
CA ASP A 81 10.52 3.08 -4.05
C ASP A 81 9.65 2.10 -4.86
N CYS A 82 8.99 1.15 -4.17
CA CYS A 82 7.99 0.27 -4.78
C CYS A 82 6.79 1.05 -5.35
N LEU A 83 6.26 2.03 -4.61
CA LEU A 83 5.16 2.87 -5.09
C LEU A 83 5.52 3.54 -6.43
N MET A 84 6.68 4.20 -6.50
CA MET A 84 7.10 4.90 -7.73
C MET A 84 7.34 3.94 -8.90
N PHE A 85 7.97 2.78 -8.66
CA PHE A 85 8.18 1.78 -9.70
C PHE A 85 6.85 1.26 -10.28
N PHE A 86 5.93 0.80 -9.42
CA PHE A 86 4.64 0.25 -9.87
C PHE A 86 3.75 1.31 -10.51
N LEU A 87 3.76 2.56 -10.02
CA LEU A 87 3.04 3.66 -10.67
C LEU A 87 3.63 4.03 -12.04
N THR A 88 4.95 3.89 -12.22
CA THR A 88 5.58 4.06 -13.54
C THR A 88 5.07 3.00 -14.51
N VAL A 89 5.08 1.73 -14.10
CA VAL A 89 4.56 0.61 -14.92
C VAL A 89 3.07 0.80 -15.22
N PHE A 90 2.27 1.19 -14.22
CA PHE A 90 0.86 1.52 -14.39
C PHE A 90 0.65 2.56 -15.50
N ASN A 91 1.31 3.72 -15.42
CA ASN A 91 1.08 4.81 -16.38
C ASN A 91 1.59 4.45 -17.80
N LEU A 92 2.69 3.69 -17.91
CA LEU A 92 3.17 3.18 -19.20
C LEU A 92 2.16 2.21 -19.84
N LEU A 93 1.61 1.28 -19.06
CA LEU A 93 0.60 0.35 -19.55
C LEU A 93 -0.72 1.05 -19.89
N ARG A 94 -1.14 2.05 -19.10
CA ARG A 94 -2.31 2.88 -19.41
C ARG A 94 -2.16 3.65 -20.71
N MET A 95 -0.97 4.24 -20.93
CA MET A 95 -0.61 4.89 -22.18
C MET A 95 -0.72 3.90 -23.36
N LEU A 96 -0.16 2.69 -23.21
CA LEU A 96 -0.24 1.65 -24.23
C LEU A 96 -1.68 1.24 -24.54
N THR A 97 -2.51 1.00 -23.52
CA THR A 97 -3.94 0.69 -23.70
C THR A 97 -4.68 1.81 -24.43
N GLY A 98 -4.38 3.08 -24.10
CA GLY A 98 -4.93 4.22 -24.82
C GLY A 98 -4.50 4.25 -26.28
N ILE A 99 -3.22 4.00 -26.58
CA ILE A 99 -2.71 3.94 -27.96
C ILE A 99 -3.41 2.82 -28.74
N ILE A 100 -3.59 1.63 -28.16
CA ILE A 100 -4.30 0.51 -28.81
C ILE A 100 -5.72 0.91 -29.18
N LEU A 101 -6.44 1.59 -28.27
CA LEU A 101 -7.80 2.06 -28.54
C LEU A 101 -7.83 3.16 -29.60
N VAL A 102 -6.94 4.15 -29.56
CA VAL A 102 -6.92 5.29 -30.50
C VAL A 102 -6.33 4.97 -31.88
N THR A 103 -5.46 3.96 -31.96
CA THR A 103 -4.97 3.44 -33.26
C THR A 103 -5.89 2.36 -33.81
N ASN A 104 -6.87 1.96 -33.02
CA ASN A 104 -7.83 0.92 -33.35
C ASN A 104 -7.19 -0.44 -33.69
N VAL A 105 -6.01 -0.73 -33.14
CA VAL A 105 -5.33 -2.01 -33.38
C VAL A 105 -6.09 -3.12 -32.66
N SER A 106 -6.12 -4.33 -33.24
CA SER A 106 -6.69 -5.51 -32.58
C SER A 106 -8.20 -5.38 -32.27
N GLN A 107 -8.99 -4.81 -33.19
CA GLN A 107 -10.45 -4.66 -33.02
C GLN A 107 -11.19 -5.98 -32.81
N THR A 108 -10.78 -7.01 -33.56
CA THR A 108 -11.45 -8.32 -33.58
C THR A 108 -11.11 -9.18 -32.37
N ASN A 109 -9.99 -8.90 -31.69
CA ASN A 109 -9.54 -9.66 -30.53
C ASN A 109 -10.03 -8.99 -29.25
N ILE A 110 -11.29 -9.25 -28.91
CA ILE A 110 -11.96 -8.74 -27.72
C ILE A 110 -11.27 -9.22 -26.44
N LEU A 111 -10.74 -10.45 -26.44
CA LEU A 111 -9.94 -10.98 -25.34
C LEU A 111 -8.76 -10.07 -24.99
N ALA A 112 -7.93 -9.71 -25.97
CA ALA A 112 -6.79 -8.85 -25.74
C ALA A 112 -7.22 -7.47 -25.23
N ARG A 113 -8.33 -6.91 -25.74
CA ARG A 113 -8.83 -5.60 -25.32
C ARG A 113 -9.32 -5.61 -23.86
N THR A 114 -10.10 -6.61 -23.48
CA THR A 114 -10.60 -6.73 -22.10
C THR A 114 -9.45 -6.97 -21.11
N PHE A 115 -8.46 -7.80 -21.48
CA PHE A 115 -7.27 -8.03 -20.67
C PHE A 115 -6.42 -6.76 -20.53
N MET A 116 -6.06 -6.11 -21.64
CA MET A 116 -5.22 -4.91 -21.65
C MET A 116 -5.90 -3.70 -20.99
N PHE A 117 -7.22 -3.66 -20.91
CA PHE A 117 -7.92 -2.63 -20.16
C PHE A 117 -7.75 -2.81 -18.65
N GLU A 118 -7.80 -4.04 -18.15
CA GLU A 118 -7.75 -4.38 -16.73
C GLU A 118 -6.33 -4.49 -16.18
N PHE A 119 -5.40 -4.97 -17.01
CA PHE A 119 -4.02 -5.26 -16.59
C PHE A 119 -3.28 -4.06 -15.97
N PRO A 120 -3.34 -2.83 -16.52
CA PRO A 120 -2.69 -1.68 -15.89
C PRO A 120 -3.18 -1.47 -14.44
N TRP A 121 -4.49 -1.55 -14.20
CA TRP A 121 -5.08 -1.30 -12.88
C TRP A 121 -4.50 -2.19 -11.78
N GLN A 122 -4.08 -3.41 -12.12
CA GLN A 122 -3.44 -4.34 -11.19
C GLN A 122 -2.09 -3.78 -10.68
N TRP A 123 -1.32 -3.11 -11.54
CA TRP A 123 -0.07 -2.45 -11.16
C TRP A 123 -0.31 -1.21 -10.30
N GLY A 124 -1.31 -0.39 -10.65
CA GLY A 124 -1.69 0.77 -9.85
C GLY A 124 -2.15 0.37 -8.45
N TYR A 125 -3.00 -0.66 -8.36
CA TYR A 125 -3.43 -1.25 -7.10
C TYR A 125 -2.25 -1.87 -6.32
N GLY A 126 -1.38 -2.62 -7.01
CA GLY A 126 -0.18 -3.22 -6.43
C GLY A 126 0.77 -2.19 -5.82
N ALA A 127 0.89 -1.01 -6.43
CA ALA A 127 1.65 0.11 -5.89
C ALA A 127 1.12 0.53 -4.50
N CYS A 128 -0.20 0.67 -4.36
CA CYS A 128 -0.85 1.01 -3.11
C CYS A 128 -0.71 -0.11 -2.06
N ALA A 129 -0.85 -1.38 -2.47
CA ALA A 129 -0.70 -2.53 -1.58
C ALA A 129 0.73 -2.67 -1.03
N LEU A 130 1.75 -2.52 -1.88
CA LEU A 130 3.15 -2.56 -1.45
C LEU A 130 3.53 -1.36 -0.58
N TYR A 131 2.97 -0.19 -0.85
CA TYR A 131 3.13 0.99 0.01
C TYR A 131 2.58 0.73 1.41
N LEU A 132 1.36 0.19 1.51
CA LEU A 132 0.76 -0.22 2.78
C LEU A 132 1.60 -1.28 3.50
N LEU A 133 2.04 -2.32 2.79
CA LEU A 133 2.87 -3.39 3.34
C LEU A 133 4.17 -2.84 3.93
N GLY A 134 4.86 -1.95 3.21
CA GLY A 134 6.10 -1.34 3.70
C GLY A 134 5.88 -0.47 4.94
N ILE A 135 4.77 0.27 5.02
CA ILE A 135 4.39 1.00 6.24
C ILE A 135 4.11 0.04 7.39
N ALA A 136 3.29 -0.99 7.16
CA ALA A 136 2.89 -1.94 8.19
C ALA A 136 4.08 -2.68 8.80
N GLN A 137 5.05 -3.09 7.96
CA GLN A 137 6.29 -3.70 8.43
C GLN A 137 7.18 -2.73 9.21
N THR A 138 7.30 -1.49 8.74
CA THR A 138 8.03 -0.44 9.44
C THR A 138 7.45 -0.21 10.83
N LEU A 139 6.12 -0.19 10.95
CA LEU A 139 5.42 -0.11 12.23
C LEU A 139 5.70 -1.34 13.12
N ALA A 140 5.61 -2.54 12.55
CA ALA A 140 5.85 -3.78 13.29
C ALA A 140 7.27 -3.86 13.88
N ASP A 141 8.28 -3.42 13.13
CA ASP A 141 9.67 -3.40 13.60
C ASP A 141 9.93 -2.33 14.67
N SER A 142 9.37 -1.13 14.49
CA SER A 142 9.54 0.00 15.44
C SER A 142 8.98 -0.29 16.83
N HIS A 143 8.10 -1.29 16.94
CA HIS A 143 7.34 -1.61 18.13
C HIS A 143 7.80 -2.84 18.90
N LYS A 144 8.82 -3.57 18.45
CA LYS A 144 9.31 -4.77 19.15
C LYS A 144 9.68 -4.52 20.62
N SER A 145 10.00 -3.28 21.00
CA SER A 145 10.29 -2.88 22.38
C SER A 145 9.08 -2.49 23.24
N THR A 146 7.90 -2.24 22.66
CA THR A 146 6.77 -1.63 23.41
C THR A 146 5.40 -2.25 23.09
N ALA A 147 5.21 -2.94 21.96
CA ALA A 147 3.90 -3.44 21.54
C ALA A 147 3.87 -4.93 21.18
N ARG A 148 4.53 -5.78 21.98
CA ARG A 148 4.41 -7.25 21.84
C ARG A 148 2.96 -7.76 21.94
N LEU A 149 2.04 -6.97 22.52
CA LEU A 149 0.66 -7.41 22.73
C LEU A 149 -0.32 -7.11 21.59
N TRP A 150 0.00 -6.23 20.63
CA TRP A 150 -1.06 -5.66 19.77
C TRP A 150 -0.84 -5.73 18.26
N LEU A 151 0.40 -5.84 17.78
CA LEU A 151 0.64 -5.92 16.34
C LEU A 151 0.72 -7.39 15.87
N PRO A 152 0.04 -7.74 14.76
CA PRO A 152 0.21 -9.05 14.15
C PRO A 152 1.69 -9.27 13.82
N SER A 153 2.15 -10.51 13.96
CA SER A 153 3.53 -10.86 13.63
C SER A 153 3.88 -10.44 12.19
N ALA A 154 5.15 -10.10 11.92
CA ALA A 154 5.59 -9.69 10.59
C ALA A 154 5.18 -10.70 9.50
N LYS A 155 5.19 -12.01 9.82
CA LYS A 155 4.72 -13.08 8.91
C LYS A 155 3.23 -12.98 8.59
N VAL A 156 2.40 -12.53 9.52
CA VAL A 156 0.96 -12.31 9.28
C VAL A 156 0.76 -11.09 8.38
N VAL A 157 1.49 -9.99 8.65
CA VAL A 157 1.47 -8.79 7.81
C VAL A 157 1.89 -9.11 6.38
N ASP A 158 2.94 -9.91 6.20
CA ASP A 158 3.43 -10.36 4.89
C ASP A 158 2.35 -11.15 4.14
N ARG A 159 1.69 -12.11 4.81
CA ARG A 159 0.60 -12.89 4.20
C ARG A 159 -0.56 -12.01 3.76
N ILE A 160 -1.00 -11.08 4.61
CA ILE A 160 -2.08 -10.16 4.28
C ILE A 160 -1.69 -9.26 3.10
N GLY A 161 -0.48 -8.69 3.12
CA GLY A 161 0.03 -7.85 2.05
C GLY A 161 0.17 -8.58 0.71
N LEU A 162 0.65 -9.84 0.73
CA LEU A 162 0.74 -10.67 -0.46
C LEU A 162 -0.63 -11.07 -0.99
N THR A 163 -1.60 -11.35 -0.12
CA THR A 163 -2.99 -11.59 -0.55
C THR A 163 -3.56 -10.35 -1.23
N PHE A 164 -3.36 -9.15 -0.66
CA PHE A 164 -3.77 -7.92 -1.34
C PHE A 164 -3.09 -7.79 -2.69
N LEU A 165 -1.77 -8.01 -2.78
CA LEU A 165 -1.02 -7.85 -4.03
C LEU A 165 -1.49 -8.82 -5.12
N PHE A 166 -1.65 -10.11 -4.82
CA PHE A 166 -1.88 -11.14 -5.83
C PHE A 166 -3.35 -11.46 -6.11
N ALA A 167 -4.27 -11.24 -5.16
CA ALA A 167 -5.68 -11.59 -5.37
C ALA A 167 -6.31 -10.92 -6.60
N PRO A 168 -6.10 -9.60 -6.87
CA PRO A 168 -6.64 -8.97 -8.07
C PRO A 168 -6.02 -9.52 -9.36
N PHE A 169 -4.73 -9.88 -9.36
CA PHE A 169 -4.07 -10.49 -10.51
C PHE A 169 -4.66 -11.86 -10.85
N ILE A 170 -5.14 -12.60 -9.86
CA ILE A 170 -5.75 -13.92 -10.10
C ILE A 170 -7.21 -13.73 -10.50
N VAL A 171 -8.01 -13.14 -9.64
CA VAL A 171 -9.47 -13.09 -9.79
C VAL A 171 -9.88 -12.23 -11.00
N ASN A 172 -9.33 -11.01 -11.12
CA ASN A 172 -9.78 -10.10 -12.17
C ASN A 172 -9.26 -10.50 -13.56
N ASN A 173 -8.07 -11.09 -13.67
CA ASN A 173 -7.61 -11.64 -14.95
C ASN A 173 -8.47 -12.84 -15.38
N VAL A 174 -8.86 -13.72 -14.46
CA VAL A 174 -9.79 -14.83 -14.78
C VAL A 174 -11.11 -14.29 -15.30
N CYS A 175 -11.73 -13.33 -14.63
CA CYS A 175 -13.00 -12.74 -15.10
C CYS A 175 -12.84 -11.98 -16.42
N SER A 176 -11.73 -11.24 -16.60
CA SER A 176 -11.43 -10.48 -17.82
C SER A 176 -11.23 -11.40 -19.03
N ILE A 177 -10.43 -12.47 -18.86
CA ILE A 177 -10.18 -13.48 -19.89
C ILE A 177 -11.47 -14.25 -20.21
N ALA A 178 -12.22 -14.69 -19.20
CA ALA A 178 -13.48 -15.41 -19.40
C ALA A 178 -14.49 -14.54 -20.18
N SER A 179 -14.66 -13.26 -19.80
CA SER A 179 -15.51 -12.31 -20.52
C SER A 179 -15.08 -12.15 -21.98
N GLY A 180 -13.78 -11.99 -22.22
CA GLY A 180 -13.20 -11.88 -23.55
C GLY A 180 -13.44 -13.10 -24.44
N ILE A 181 -13.19 -14.31 -23.93
CA ILE A 181 -13.40 -15.57 -24.66
C ILE A 181 -14.89 -15.74 -25.02
N LEU A 182 -15.78 -15.55 -24.04
CA LEU A 182 -17.22 -15.70 -24.25
C LEU A 182 -17.77 -14.68 -25.25
N ALA A 183 -17.19 -13.48 -25.33
CA ALA A 183 -17.59 -12.44 -26.26
C ALA A 183 -16.93 -12.53 -27.66
N SER A 184 -15.94 -13.41 -27.86
CA SER A 184 -15.20 -13.50 -29.13
C SER A 184 -15.88 -14.34 -30.21
N GLY A 185 -17.01 -15.00 -29.91
CA GLY A 185 -17.75 -15.79 -30.89
C GLY A 185 -18.41 -14.92 -31.97
N SER A 186 -18.20 -15.26 -33.24
CA SER A 186 -18.89 -14.64 -34.38
C SER A 186 -19.67 -15.71 -35.17
N PRO A 187 -21.01 -15.60 -35.31
CA PRO A 187 -21.89 -14.62 -34.68
C PRO A 187 -22.01 -14.84 -33.16
N PRO A 188 -22.15 -13.78 -32.35
CA PRO A 188 -22.28 -13.93 -30.90
C PRO A 188 -23.62 -14.56 -30.57
N SER A 189 -23.60 -15.74 -29.93
CA SER A 189 -24.84 -16.31 -29.39
C SER A 189 -25.33 -15.42 -28.23
N PRO A 190 -26.64 -15.13 -28.12
CA PRO A 190 -27.17 -14.26 -27.08
C PRO A 190 -26.88 -14.81 -25.68
N GLU A 191 -26.81 -16.14 -25.54
CA GLU A 191 -26.49 -16.80 -24.27
C GLU A 191 -25.02 -16.56 -23.85
N LEU A 192 -24.07 -16.66 -24.77
CA LEU A 192 -22.65 -16.43 -24.47
C LEU A 192 -22.38 -14.96 -24.14
N LEU A 193 -23.06 -14.04 -24.85
CA LEU A 193 -22.98 -12.61 -24.56
C LEU A 193 -23.47 -12.29 -23.15
N TYR A 194 -24.61 -12.84 -22.74
CA TYR A 194 -25.14 -12.67 -21.38
C TYR A 194 -24.13 -13.14 -20.31
N ARG A 195 -23.50 -14.30 -20.53
CA ARG A 195 -22.46 -14.82 -19.62
C ARG A 195 -21.22 -13.90 -19.58
N ALA A 196 -20.78 -13.36 -20.72
CA ALA A 196 -19.67 -12.40 -20.78
C ALA A 196 -19.96 -11.12 -19.97
N GLU A 197 -21.20 -10.63 -20.04
CA GLU A 197 -21.66 -9.48 -19.27
C GLU A 197 -21.67 -9.78 -17.76
N ILE A 198 -22.10 -10.98 -17.35
CA ILE A 198 -22.02 -11.41 -15.93
C ILE A 198 -20.57 -11.39 -15.44
N PHE A 199 -19.63 -11.99 -16.19
CA PHE A 199 -18.21 -11.98 -15.81
C PHE A 199 -17.65 -10.55 -15.70
N THR A 200 -18.09 -9.66 -16.59
CA THR A 200 -17.72 -8.23 -16.54
C THR A 200 -18.27 -7.54 -15.29
N ARG A 201 -19.52 -7.81 -14.91
CA ARG A 201 -20.12 -7.27 -13.67
C ARG A 201 -19.43 -7.82 -12.43
N LEU A 202 -19.17 -9.12 -12.38
CA LEU A 202 -18.45 -9.77 -11.29
C LEU A 202 -17.04 -9.19 -11.12
N LEU A 203 -16.32 -8.94 -12.22
CA LEU A 203 -15.02 -8.29 -12.21
C LEU A 203 -15.05 -6.95 -11.46
N TYR A 204 -16.09 -6.13 -11.67
CA TYR A 204 -16.21 -4.84 -10.98
C TYR A 204 -16.66 -4.95 -9.52
N VAL A 205 -17.46 -5.96 -9.19
CA VAL A 205 -17.75 -6.29 -7.79
C VAL A 205 -16.46 -6.71 -7.06
N PHE A 206 -15.62 -7.53 -7.68
CA PHE A 206 -14.33 -7.90 -7.10
C PHE A 206 -13.39 -6.72 -6.95
N TRP A 207 -13.30 -5.85 -7.97
CA TRP A 207 -12.55 -4.61 -7.81
C TRP A 207 -13.08 -3.72 -6.68
N PHE A 208 -14.41 -3.59 -6.52
CA PHE A 208 -15.00 -2.86 -5.39
C PHE A 208 -14.56 -3.46 -4.05
N ILE A 209 -14.61 -4.79 -3.90
CA ILE A 209 -14.17 -5.49 -2.69
C ILE A 209 -12.67 -5.26 -2.44
N HIS A 210 -11.83 -5.41 -3.46
CA HIS A 210 -10.38 -5.22 -3.35
C HIS A 210 -10.02 -3.77 -2.99
N CYS A 211 -10.54 -2.79 -3.74
CA CYS A 211 -10.26 -1.38 -3.49
C CYS A 211 -10.84 -0.90 -2.15
N GLY A 212 -12.07 -1.33 -1.80
CA GLY A 212 -12.69 -1.00 -0.52
C GLY A 212 -11.93 -1.56 0.67
N SER A 213 -11.55 -2.85 0.62
CA SER A 213 -10.76 -3.48 1.69
C SER A 213 -9.37 -2.86 1.83
N LEU A 214 -8.68 -2.58 0.72
CA LEU A 214 -7.39 -1.89 0.77
C LEU A 214 -7.50 -0.45 1.26
N ALA A 215 -8.55 0.29 0.86
CA ALA A 215 -8.80 1.66 1.34
C ALA A 215 -9.00 1.68 2.86
N CYS A 216 -9.81 0.77 3.40
CA CYS A 216 -10.00 0.60 4.84
C CYS A 216 -8.67 0.28 5.56
N ALA A 217 -7.87 -0.63 5.00
CA ALA A 217 -6.58 -1.00 5.56
C ALA A 217 -5.57 0.17 5.54
N VAL A 218 -5.52 0.95 4.45
CA VAL A 218 -4.70 2.17 4.34
C VAL A 218 -5.12 3.22 5.35
N LEU A 219 -6.43 3.47 5.49
CA LEU A 219 -6.95 4.45 6.44
C LEU A 219 -6.61 4.03 7.88
N TYR A 220 -6.81 2.75 8.21
CA TYR A 220 -6.49 2.21 9.53
C TYR A 220 -4.99 2.30 9.85
N ALA A 221 -4.12 1.80 8.98
CA ALA A 221 -2.68 1.84 9.17
C ALA A 221 -2.15 3.28 9.18
N GLY A 222 -2.70 4.14 8.32
CA GLY A 222 -2.42 5.57 8.27
C GLY A 222 -2.76 6.26 9.58
N ALA A 223 -4.00 6.16 10.04
CA ALA A 223 -4.44 6.77 11.30
C ALA A 223 -3.57 6.30 12.49
N ARG A 224 -3.27 5.01 12.56
CA ARG A 224 -2.40 4.44 13.60
C ARG A 224 -0.99 5.00 13.56
N LEU A 225 -0.38 5.07 12.37
CA LEU A 225 0.94 5.66 12.18
C LEU A 225 0.98 7.12 12.63
N LEU A 226 -0.08 7.89 12.34
CA LEU A 226 -0.15 9.29 12.74
C LEU A 226 -0.27 9.47 14.25
N THR A 227 -1.09 8.65 14.91
CA THR A 227 -1.21 8.66 16.38
C THR A 227 0.13 8.36 17.03
N LEU A 228 0.83 7.33 16.53
CA LEU A 228 2.15 6.97 17.02
C LEU A 228 3.17 8.10 16.85
N LEU A 229 3.27 8.64 15.64
CA LEU A 229 4.25 9.66 15.33
C LEU A 229 4.00 10.93 16.14
N THR A 230 2.73 11.27 16.37
CA THR A 230 2.34 12.40 17.23
C THR A 230 2.72 12.15 18.69
N ALA A 231 2.54 10.92 19.19
CA ALA A 231 2.96 10.56 20.55
C ALA A 231 4.48 10.68 20.73
N HIS A 232 5.28 10.21 19.76
CA HIS A 232 6.73 10.35 19.81
C HIS A 232 7.19 11.81 19.69
N LEU A 233 6.57 12.60 18.81
CA LEU A 233 6.89 14.03 18.67
C LEU A 233 6.62 14.81 19.97
N ARG A 234 5.58 14.45 20.72
CA ARG A 234 5.31 15.05 22.04
C ARG A 234 6.43 14.75 23.04
N LYS A 235 6.98 13.53 23.04
CA LYS A 235 8.12 13.16 23.89
C LYS A 235 9.41 13.89 23.53
N PHE A 236 9.64 14.16 22.24
CA PHE A 236 10.78 14.99 21.83
C PHE A 236 10.64 16.44 22.24
N LYS A 237 9.42 16.99 22.25
CA LYS A 237 9.20 18.40 22.66
C LYS A 237 9.60 18.67 24.12
N SER A 238 9.57 17.65 24.98
CA SER A 238 10.02 17.77 26.38
C SER A 238 11.54 17.65 26.56
N SER A 239 12.27 17.11 25.59
CA SER A 239 13.73 17.07 25.61
C SER A 239 14.26 18.29 24.87
N THR A 240 15.12 19.10 25.50
CA THR A 240 15.70 20.37 25.00
C THR A 240 16.59 20.22 23.74
N THR A 241 16.45 19.13 22.99
CA THR A 241 17.29 18.74 21.87
C THR A 241 16.79 19.40 20.56
N SER A 242 17.73 20.04 19.86
CA SER A 242 17.68 20.71 18.54
C SER A 242 16.33 20.76 17.79
N SER A 243 15.78 21.97 17.65
CA SER A 243 14.61 22.33 16.83
C SER A 243 14.67 21.86 15.37
N GLU A 244 15.88 21.62 14.84
CA GLU A 244 16.11 21.16 13.48
C GLU A 244 15.65 19.71 13.25
N GLN A 245 15.96 18.79 14.17
CA GLN A 245 15.54 17.39 14.08
C GLN A 245 14.02 17.27 14.13
N GLN A 246 13.37 18.10 14.95
CA GLN A 246 11.91 18.17 15.01
C GLN A 246 11.30 18.57 13.66
N ARG A 247 11.89 19.56 12.97
CA ARG A 247 11.43 19.99 11.63
C ARG A 247 11.59 18.89 10.59
N LYS A 248 12.73 18.17 10.59
CA LYS A 248 12.99 17.04 9.69
C LYS A 248 11.95 15.91 9.87
N VAL A 249 11.59 15.58 11.12
CA VAL A 249 10.55 14.56 11.42
C VAL A 249 9.14 15.03 11.03
N GLN A 250 8.79 16.30 11.30
CA GLN A 250 7.50 16.87 10.92
C GLN A 250 7.29 16.88 9.39
N ALA A 251 8.34 17.20 8.62
CA ALA A 251 8.30 17.13 7.17
C ALA A 251 8.03 15.69 6.66
N GLY A 252 8.72 14.70 7.24
CA GLY A 252 8.48 13.29 6.92
C GLY A 252 7.05 12.85 7.23
N MET A 253 6.50 13.31 8.35
CA MET A 253 5.11 13.05 8.73
C MET A 253 4.11 13.64 7.72
N LEU A 254 4.32 14.89 7.30
CA LEU A 254 3.44 15.56 6.34
C LEU A 254 3.41 14.80 5.00
N LYS A 255 4.57 14.35 4.53
CA LYS A 255 4.67 13.53 3.31
C LYS A 255 3.86 12.25 3.40
N ILE A 256 3.98 11.51 4.51
CA ILE A 256 3.23 10.27 4.70
C ILE A 256 1.74 10.56 4.78
N ARG A 257 1.31 11.63 5.47
CA ARG A 257 -0.10 12.06 5.52
C ARG A 257 -0.66 12.32 4.13
N LEU A 258 0.08 13.08 3.32
CA LEU A 258 -0.33 13.41 1.96
C LEU A 258 -0.46 12.16 1.09
N LEU A 259 0.53 11.26 1.13
CA LEU A 259 0.49 10.01 0.37
C LEU A 259 -0.66 9.09 0.80
N VAL A 260 -0.88 8.92 2.11
CA VAL A 260 -2.00 8.12 2.64
C VAL A 260 -3.34 8.71 2.21
N ALA A 261 -3.50 10.04 2.26
CA ALA A 261 -4.72 10.71 1.84
C ALA A 261 -4.99 10.53 0.33
N VAL A 262 -3.96 10.72 -0.52
CA VAL A 262 -4.07 10.52 -1.97
C VAL A 262 -4.45 9.08 -2.30
N ILE A 263 -3.78 8.09 -1.69
CA ILE A 263 -4.07 6.67 -1.91
C ILE A 263 -5.49 6.33 -1.45
N PHE A 264 -5.91 6.81 -0.28
CA PHE A 264 -7.26 6.56 0.24
C PHE A 264 -8.33 7.14 -0.69
N ILE A 265 -8.21 8.41 -1.09
CA ILE A 265 -9.16 9.06 -1.98
C ILE A 265 -9.22 8.35 -3.33
N ALA A 266 -8.06 7.95 -3.88
CA ALA A 266 -8.00 7.24 -5.15
C ALA A 266 -8.70 5.86 -5.06
N LEU A 267 -8.41 5.06 -4.02
CA LEU A 267 -9.00 3.74 -3.85
C LEU A 267 -10.50 3.80 -3.53
N ALA A 268 -10.91 4.70 -2.64
CA ALA A 268 -12.31 4.88 -2.27
C ALA A 268 -13.13 5.42 -3.44
N GLY A 269 -12.61 6.42 -4.15
CA GLY A 269 -13.20 6.95 -5.36
C GLY A 269 -13.37 5.85 -6.42
N PHE A 270 -12.31 5.10 -6.70
CA PHE A 270 -12.36 4.01 -7.67
C PHE A 270 -13.40 2.95 -7.26
N ALA A 271 -13.41 2.51 -6.00
CA ALA A 271 -14.40 1.55 -5.51
C ALA A 271 -15.85 2.02 -5.75
N VAL A 272 -16.16 3.27 -5.43
CA VAL A 272 -17.51 3.84 -5.64
C VAL A 272 -17.87 3.86 -7.13
N PHE A 273 -16.98 4.34 -8.00
CA PHE A 273 -17.25 4.43 -9.44
C PHE A 273 -17.40 3.05 -10.10
N LEU A 274 -16.61 2.07 -9.66
CA LEU A 274 -16.71 0.68 -10.13
C LEU A 274 -18.03 0.04 -9.75
N LEU A 275 -18.51 0.26 -8.53
CA LEU A 275 -19.80 -0.24 -8.08
C LEU A 275 -20.94 0.41 -8.86
N ILE A 276 -20.89 1.74 -9.03
CA ILE A 276 -21.86 2.48 -9.85
C ILE A 276 -21.90 1.92 -11.28
N TYR A 277 -20.74 1.71 -11.90
CA TYR A 277 -20.68 1.15 -13.24
C TYR A 277 -21.16 -0.31 -13.28
N GLY A 278 -20.78 -1.15 -12.33
CA GLY A 278 -21.24 -2.55 -12.27
C GLY A 278 -22.76 -2.68 -12.16
N CYS A 279 -23.41 -1.78 -11.42
CA CYS A 279 -24.86 -1.74 -11.26
C CYS A 279 -25.58 -1.08 -12.45
N LEU A 280 -25.07 0.06 -12.93
CA LEU A 280 -25.76 0.95 -13.88
C LEU A 280 -25.13 0.97 -15.29
N ARG A 281 -24.30 -0.03 -15.64
CA ARG A 281 -23.53 -0.08 -16.90
C ARG A 281 -24.34 0.32 -18.12
N ASP A 282 -25.49 -0.32 -18.33
CA ASP A 282 -26.28 -0.16 -19.56
C ASP A 282 -26.87 1.26 -19.66
N ILE A 283 -27.34 1.82 -18.55
CA ILE A 283 -27.84 3.20 -18.46
C ILE A 283 -26.71 4.19 -18.75
N ILE A 284 -25.52 3.94 -18.22
CA ILE A 284 -24.36 4.83 -18.39
C ILE A 284 -23.85 4.80 -19.83
N ILE A 285 -23.75 3.63 -20.46
CA ILE A 285 -23.28 3.50 -21.85
C ILE A 285 -24.26 4.14 -22.83
N GLN A 286 -25.57 3.94 -22.63
CA GLN A 286 -26.61 4.52 -23.49
C GLN A 286 -26.79 6.03 -23.30
N SER A 287 -26.17 6.62 -22.28
CA SER A 287 -26.19 8.05 -22.01
C SER A 287 -24.85 8.68 -22.41
N VAL A 288 -24.79 9.42 -23.52
CA VAL A 288 -23.58 10.13 -23.95
C VAL A 288 -22.89 10.93 -22.82
N PRO A 289 -23.60 11.79 -22.04
CA PRO A 289 -22.95 12.52 -20.94
C PRO A 289 -22.49 11.59 -19.80
N GLY A 290 -23.25 10.53 -19.50
CA GLY A 290 -22.86 9.53 -18.50
C GLY A 290 -21.60 8.76 -18.91
N SER A 291 -21.55 8.31 -20.16
CA SER A 291 -20.42 7.66 -20.82
C SER A 291 -19.16 8.54 -20.73
N TYR A 292 -19.25 9.81 -21.14
CA TYR A 292 -18.13 10.76 -21.06
C TYR A 292 -17.67 11.02 -19.63
N ALA A 293 -18.59 11.30 -18.71
CA ALA A 293 -18.25 11.60 -17.32
C ALA A 293 -17.51 10.43 -16.67
N LEU A 294 -18.04 9.22 -16.82
CA LEU A 294 -17.41 8.04 -16.25
C LEU A 294 -16.10 7.70 -16.96
N CYS A 295 -16.04 7.82 -18.29
CA CYS A 295 -14.81 7.62 -19.06
C CYS A 295 -13.70 8.57 -18.58
N VAL A 296 -13.98 9.87 -18.41
CA VAL A 296 -13.01 10.85 -17.89
C VAL A 296 -12.55 10.47 -16.48
N ILE A 297 -13.48 10.27 -15.56
CA ILE A 297 -13.15 9.96 -14.16
C ILE A 297 -12.31 8.68 -14.10
N TRP A 298 -12.74 7.62 -14.76
CA TRP A 298 -12.06 6.32 -14.74
C TRP A 298 -10.67 6.40 -15.37
N ASN A 299 -10.53 7.06 -16.51
CA ASN A 299 -9.25 7.11 -17.22
C ASN A 299 -8.23 8.05 -16.56
N PHE A 300 -8.67 9.10 -15.86
CA PHE A 300 -7.79 10.11 -15.24
C PHE A 300 -7.55 9.92 -13.75
N LEU A 301 -8.40 9.21 -13.00
CA LEU A 301 -8.26 9.05 -11.54
C LEU A 301 -6.88 8.48 -11.17
N GLY A 302 -6.45 7.41 -11.83
CA GLY A 302 -5.15 6.77 -11.58
C GLY A 302 -3.95 7.67 -11.92
N PRO A 303 -3.85 8.21 -13.15
CA PRO A 303 -2.79 9.15 -13.51
C PRO A 303 -2.73 10.40 -12.62
N VAL A 304 -3.89 10.98 -12.25
CA VAL A 304 -3.94 12.15 -11.36
C VAL A 304 -3.42 11.79 -9.96
N ALA A 305 -3.89 10.67 -9.39
CA ALA A 305 -3.37 10.18 -8.11
C ALA A 305 -1.87 9.90 -8.16
N SER A 306 -1.37 9.34 -9.26
CA SER A 306 0.05 9.08 -9.49
C SER A 306 0.86 10.37 -9.55
N PHE A 307 0.33 11.40 -10.24
CA PHE A 307 0.95 12.72 -10.30
C PHE A 307 1.01 13.40 -8.93
N LEU A 308 -0.08 13.35 -8.16
CA LEU A 308 -0.12 13.85 -6.79
C LEU A 308 0.86 13.10 -5.88
N ALA A 309 1.03 11.79 -6.06
CA ALA A 309 2.04 11.02 -5.36
C ALA A 309 3.47 11.43 -5.74
N CYS A 310 3.73 11.73 -7.02
CA CYS A 310 5.01 12.28 -7.46
C CYS A 310 5.30 13.62 -6.80
N ILE A 311 4.32 14.54 -6.81
CA ILE A 311 4.41 15.84 -6.12
C ILE A 311 4.71 15.63 -4.63
N ALA A 312 3.96 14.75 -3.96
CA ALA A 312 4.17 14.45 -2.54
C ALA A 312 5.58 13.89 -2.25
N VAL A 313 6.19 13.17 -3.20
CA VAL A 313 7.55 12.66 -3.05
C VAL A 313 8.61 13.73 -3.29
N VAL A 314 8.39 14.63 -4.26
CA VAL A 314 9.30 15.72 -4.65
C VAL A 314 9.26 16.89 -3.68
N LEU A 315 8.10 17.19 -3.08
CA LEU A 315 7.93 18.16 -1.99
C LEU A 315 8.61 17.66 -0.71
N ASN A 316 9.92 17.50 -0.77
CA ASN A 316 10.77 17.36 0.39
C ASN A 316 11.24 18.79 0.70
N PRO A 317 10.80 19.41 1.79
CA PRO A 317 11.39 20.66 2.23
C PRO A 317 12.83 20.32 2.64
N ARG A 318 13.75 20.42 1.68
CA ARG A 318 15.14 20.73 1.99
C ARG A 318 15.06 22.13 2.59
N ILE A 319 14.87 22.18 3.90
CA ILE A 319 15.05 23.41 4.67
C ILE A 319 16.53 23.70 4.43
N ASP A 320 16.77 24.67 3.56
CA ASP A 320 18.08 25.03 3.05
C ASP A 320 19.08 25.07 4.21
N GLU A 321 19.88 24.02 4.31
CA GLU A 321 21.23 24.12 4.84
C GLU A 321 21.94 25.05 3.86
N LYS A 322 21.80 26.37 4.08
CA LYS A 322 22.93 27.25 3.85
C LYS A 322 23.94 26.79 4.89
N PRO A 323 25.01 26.05 4.52
CA PRO A 323 26.16 26.04 5.39
C PRO A 323 26.53 27.51 5.53
N THR A 324 26.42 28.03 6.74
CA THR A 324 27.16 29.23 7.10
C THR A 324 28.58 28.93 6.63
N ILE A 325 29.00 29.64 5.58
CA ILE A 325 30.38 29.84 5.22
C ILE A 325 30.99 30.45 6.48
N GLY A 326 31.42 29.56 7.38
CA GLY A 326 32.30 29.87 8.47
C GLY A 326 33.63 30.18 7.82
N LEU A 327 33.75 31.42 7.32
CA LEU A 327 35.03 32.07 7.22
C LEU A 327 35.67 31.96 8.61
N PRO A 328 36.80 31.25 8.76
CA PRO A 328 37.60 31.40 9.96
C PRO A 328 38.12 32.85 9.94
N ASN A 329 37.47 33.76 10.66
CA ASN A 329 38.09 35.01 11.06
C ASN A 329 39.15 34.69 12.12
N SER A 330 40.26 34.09 11.68
CA SER A 330 41.52 34.08 12.42
C SER A 330 42.27 35.36 12.07
N SER A 331 41.87 36.48 12.66
CA SER A 331 42.80 37.58 12.88
C SER A 331 43.71 37.16 14.03
N GLY A 332 44.89 36.66 13.67
CA GLY A 332 45.91 36.18 14.59
C GLY A 332 46.37 37.25 15.58
N GLY A 333 46.37 36.87 16.85
CA GLY A 333 47.15 37.47 17.94
C GLY A 333 48.15 36.42 18.43
N GLY A 334 49.39 36.85 18.62
CA GLY A 334 50.58 36.02 18.76
C GLY A 334 50.67 35.13 20.00
N GLY A 335 51.65 34.22 19.98
CA GLY A 335 52.02 33.41 21.14
C GLY A 335 52.96 32.26 20.79
N THR A 336 54.26 32.56 20.73
CA THR A 336 55.40 31.63 20.70
C THR A 336 55.41 30.63 21.87
N THR A 337 55.71 29.35 21.61
CA THR A 337 56.79 28.58 22.27
C THR A 337 56.98 27.17 21.68
N LEU A 338 58.25 26.84 21.41
CA LEU A 338 58.80 25.51 21.16
C LEU A 338 58.55 24.56 22.35
N SER A 339 58.29 23.27 22.11
CA SER A 339 59.33 22.22 22.21
C SER A 339 58.78 20.81 21.98
N ASN A 340 59.40 20.11 21.03
CA ASN A 340 59.71 18.69 20.94
C ASN A 340 58.99 17.69 21.87
N GLN A 341 58.26 16.75 21.26
CA GLN A 341 58.27 15.35 21.70
C GLN A 341 58.01 14.37 20.55
N VAL A 342 59.11 13.72 20.13
CA VAL A 342 59.30 12.33 19.69
C VAL A 342 58.06 11.56 19.19
N THR A 343 58.02 11.30 17.88
CA THR A 343 57.18 10.27 17.26
C THR A 343 58.07 9.23 16.59
N GLY A 344 57.95 7.98 17.05
CA GLY A 344 58.44 6.79 16.35
C GLY A 344 57.25 5.93 15.93
N ASN A 345 57.36 5.38 14.72
CA ASN A 345 56.64 4.23 14.14
C ASN A 345 55.61 4.46 13.02
N MET A 346 55.97 3.81 11.90
CA MET A 346 55.18 2.95 11.02
C MET A 346 54.39 3.56 9.84
N PHE A 347 55.03 3.34 8.68
CA PHE A 347 54.48 2.84 7.41
C PHE A 347 52.95 2.83 7.24
N THR A 348 52.55 3.68 6.31
CA THR A 348 51.23 3.88 5.73
C THR A 348 50.83 2.78 4.74
N THR A 349 49.73 2.08 5.03
CA THR A 349 48.80 1.54 4.02
C THR A 349 47.47 2.25 4.21
N SER A 350 47.25 3.31 3.43
CA SER A 350 45.99 4.04 3.37
C SER A 350 45.00 3.28 2.47
N VAL A 351 44.15 2.45 3.09
CA VAL A 351 42.84 2.10 2.53
C VAL A 351 41.91 3.24 2.92
N SER A 352 41.53 4.05 1.94
CA SER A 352 40.50 5.08 2.10
C SER A 352 39.15 4.41 2.35
N GLN A 353 38.80 4.21 3.62
CA GLN A 353 37.40 4.11 4.06
C GLN A 353 36.75 5.47 3.85
N GLN A 354 36.11 5.61 2.69
CA GLN A 354 35.19 6.69 2.44
C GLN A 354 33.89 6.32 3.16
N GLU A 355 33.76 6.73 4.43
CA GLU A 355 32.47 6.83 5.11
C GLU A 355 31.65 7.91 4.40
N SER A 356 31.04 7.53 3.28
CA SER A 356 29.94 8.29 2.70
C SER A 356 28.79 8.25 3.70
N CYS A 357 28.53 9.41 4.30
CA CYS A 357 27.36 9.75 5.10
C CYS A 357 26.08 9.60 4.25
N ASP A 358 25.67 8.36 3.96
CA ASP A 358 24.38 8.04 3.34
C ASP A 358 23.28 8.09 4.41
N MET A 359 22.98 9.31 4.88
CA MET A 359 21.76 9.59 5.63
C MET A 359 20.55 9.57 4.70
N GLN A 360 20.14 8.39 4.21
CA GLN A 360 18.86 8.27 3.50
C GLN A 360 18.15 6.93 3.63
N GLY A 361 18.26 6.30 4.80
CA GLY A 361 17.21 5.40 5.27
C GLY A 361 15.88 6.17 5.34
N THR A 362 14.76 5.49 5.04
CA THR A 362 13.41 6.04 5.23
C THR A 362 13.34 6.69 6.61
N LEU A 363 12.96 7.99 6.67
CA LEU A 363 13.04 8.85 7.87
C LEU A 363 12.54 8.20 9.17
N SER A 364 11.62 7.23 9.11
CA SER A 364 11.23 6.43 10.27
C SER A 364 12.38 5.57 10.79
N ALA A 365 12.98 4.71 9.96
CA ALA A 365 14.02 3.76 10.39
C ALA A 365 15.24 4.47 10.99
N ASN A 366 15.73 5.53 10.36
CA ASN A 366 16.88 6.27 10.90
C ASN A 366 16.53 7.04 12.18
N ALA A 367 15.31 7.59 12.29
CA ALA A 367 14.85 8.21 13.53
C ALA A 367 14.71 7.17 14.66
N PHE A 368 14.23 5.97 14.34
CA PHE A 368 14.11 4.86 15.29
C PHE A 368 15.48 4.28 15.69
N ASP A 369 16.43 4.12 14.77
CA ASP A 369 17.79 3.66 15.08
C ASP A 369 18.55 4.67 15.94
N THR A 370 18.36 5.97 15.68
CA THR A 370 18.95 7.02 16.52
C THR A 370 18.38 6.98 17.94
N LEU A 371 17.08 6.68 18.09
CA LEU A 371 16.44 6.48 19.39
C LEU A 371 16.97 5.24 20.12
N GLN A 372 17.19 4.15 19.39
CA GLN A 372 17.81 2.95 19.94
C GLN A 372 19.20 3.27 20.49
N LYS A 373 20.03 3.99 19.72
CA LYS A 373 21.35 4.46 20.17
C LYS A 373 21.29 5.40 21.38
N ILE A 374 20.33 6.33 21.43
CA ILE A 374 20.15 7.20 22.60
C ILE A 374 19.79 6.38 23.83
N LYS A 375 18.88 5.41 23.69
CA LYS A 375 18.50 4.51 24.78
C LYS A 375 19.68 3.68 25.26
N ASP A 376 20.44 3.10 24.33
CA ASP A 376 21.61 2.28 24.66
C ASP A 376 22.71 3.14 25.34
N ASN A 377 22.91 4.38 24.87
CA ASN A 377 23.83 5.33 25.51
C ASN A 377 23.36 5.77 26.91
N MET A 378 22.05 5.93 27.14
CA MET A 378 21.50 6.22 28.46
C MET A 378 21.67 5.05 29.43
N VAL A 379 21.60 3.81 28.96
CA VAL A 379 21.89 2.61 29.78
C VAL A 379 23.37 2.52 30.15
N VAL A 380 24.27 2.91 29.25
CA VAL A 380 25.72 2.89 29.49
C VAL A 380 26.18 4.02 30.42
N ALA A 381 25.48 5.16 30.45
CA ALA A 381 25.86 6.32 31.26
C ALA A 381 25.70 6.12 32.78
N GLY A 382 25.22 4.96 33.26
CA GLY A 382 25.22 4.62 34.69
C GLY A 382 24.41 5.56 35.60
N THR A 383 23.59 6.44 35.02
CA THR A 383 22.68 7.28 35.79
C THR A 383 21.46 6.44 36.14
N ASP A 384 21.49 5.85 37.34
CA ASP A 384 20.34 5.29 38.05
C ASP A 384 19.29 6.39 38.25
N TYR A 385 18.50 6.67 37.22
CA TYR A 385 17.26 7.38 37.39
C TYR A 385 16.20 6.36 37.82
N PRO A 386 15.51 6.58 38.96
CA PRO A 386 14.44 5.69 39.39
C PRO A 386 13.37 5.64 38.30
N TYR A 387 13.04 4.42 37.92
CA TYR A 387 12.16 4.03 36.82
C TYR A 387 10.69 4.40 37.11
N ALA A 388 10.36 5.69 37.25
CA ALA A 388 9.00 6.17 37.55
C ALA A 388 8.10 6.26 36.29
N SER A 389 8.33 5.43 35.26
CA SER A 389 7.71 5.58 33.94
C SER A 389 7.01 4.33 33.40
N PHE A 390 6.67 3.34 34.24
CA PHE A 390 5.83 2.21 33.81
C PHE A 390 4.57 1.96 34.65
N ASP A 391 4.32 2.74 35.71
CA ASP A 391 3.12 2.55 36.54
C ASP A 391 1.85 3.20 35.98
N TYR A 392 1.94 4.25 35.16
CA TYR A 392 0.72 4.88 34.62
C TYR A 392 -0.14 3.97 33.74
N GLN A 393 0.46 2.96 33.12
CA GLN A 393 -0.29 2.00 32.31
C GLN A 393 -0.73 0.77 33.13
N ARG A 394 -0.01 0.45 34.20
CA ARG A 394 -0.37 -0.59 35.16
C ARG A 394 -1.53 -0.15 36.07
N GLU A 395 -1.63 1.14 36.37
CA GLU A 395 -2.71 1.72 37.15
C GLU A 395 -4.02 1.78 36.36
N PHE A 396 -3.97 2.07 35.05
CA PHE A 396 -5.14 1.96 34.16
C PHE A 396 -5.61 0.51 33.94
N GLU A 397 -4.68 -0.46 33.91
CA GLU A 397 -5.01 -1.88 33.80
C GLU A 397 -5.51 -2.47 35.13
N ASN A 398 -4.95 -2.05 36.27
CA ASN A 398 -5.45 -2.42 37.60
C ASN A 398 -6.82 -1.81 37.91
N ASP A 399 -7.08 -0.55 37.52
CA ASP A 399 -8.42 0.04 37.69
C ASP A 399 -9.46 -0.68 36.84
N HIS A 400 -9.10 -1.12 35.63
CA HIS A 400 -10.02 -1.87 34.78
C HIS A 400 -10.23 -3.31 35.29
N TYR A 401 -9.20 -3.95 35.85
CA TYR A 401 -9.29 -5.32 36.41
C TYR A 401 -10.04 -5.34 37.75
N ASN A 402 -9.83 -4.34 38.61
CA ASN A 402 -10.55 -4.18 39.88
C ASN A 402 -12.04 -3.86 39.64
N HIS A 403 -12.37 -3.09 38.60
CA HIS A 403 -13.78 -2.82 38.25
C HIS A 403 -14.52 -4.09 37.77
N TYR A 404 -13.83 -5.06 37.16
CA TYR A 404 -14.42 -6.36 36.80
C TYR A 404 -14.56 -7.30 38.01
N GLN A 405 -13.58 -7.34 38.92
CA GLN A 405 -13.69 -8.15 40.14
C GLN A 405 -14.78 -7.64 41.10
N GLN A 406 -14.92 -6.32 41.24
CA GLN A 406 -15.94 -5.73 42.13
C GLN A 406 -17.37 -5.96 41.61
N LYS A 407 -17.54 -6.10 40.28
CA LYS A 407 -18.84 -6.44 39.67
C LYS A 407 -19.22 -7.92 39.85
N ASN A 408 -18.24 -8.82 39.90
CA ASN A 408 -18.48 -10.24 40.19
C ASN A 408 -18.69 -10.52 41.69
N HIS A 409 -18.07 -9.74 42.58
CA HIS A 409 -18.26 -9.94 44.02
C HIS A 409 -19.65 -9.48 44.52
N ASN A 410 -20.27 -8.52 43.84
CA ASN A 410 -21.65 -8.11 44.14
C ASN A 410 -22.71 -9.07 43.59
N HIS A 411 -22.41 -9.89 42.58
CA HIS A 411 -23.35 -10.90 42.08
C HIS A 411 -23.40 -12.17 42.94
N HIS A 412 -22.38 -12.44 43.77
CA HIS A 412 -22.36 -13.65 44.60
C HIS A 412 -22.96 -13.46 45.99
N LYS A 413 -23.36 -12.24 46.37
CA LYS A 413 -23.93 -11.93 47.69
C LYS A 413 -25.46 -11.84 47.72
N GLN A 414 -26.15 -12.23 46.64
CA GLN A 414 -27.61 -12.16 46.51
C GLN A 414 -28.31 -13.51 46.27
N HIS A 415 -27.61 -14.65 46.41
CA HIS A 415 -28.22 -15.97 46.35
C HIS A 415 -27.69 -16.85 47.48
N SER A 416 -28.13 -16.56 48.69
CA SER A 416 -28.18 -17.54 49.78
C SER A 416 -29.41 -17.20 50.60
N ASP A 417 -30.54 -17.76 50.17
CA ASP A 417 -31.67 -18.16 51.00
C ASP A 417 -32.68 -18.84 50.07
N GLY A 418 -33.12 -20.05 50.44
CA GLY A 418 -34.38 -20.62 49.95
C GLY A 418 -34.26 -21.87 49.07
N ASP A 419 -34.39 -23.01 49.75
CA ASP A 419 -35.28 -24.13 49.43
C ASP A 419 -34.79 -25.29 48.53
N ASP A 420 -34.55 -26.40 49.25
CA ASP A 420 -34.94 -27.78 48.98
C ASP A 420 -35.77 -28.03 47.71
N TYR A 421 -35.34 -28.97 46.87
CA TYR A 421 -36.15 -30.14 46.47
C TYR A 421 -35.25 -31.21 45.83
N MET A 422 -35.47 -32.45 46.27
CA MET A 422 -35.07 -33.72 45.65
C MET A 422 -35.35 -33.76 44.14
N ASP A 423 -34.48 -34.40 43.36
CA ASP A 423 -34.77 -35.76 42.88
C ASP A 423 -33.59 -36.38 42.09
N ASP A 424 -33.54 -37.70 42.22
CA ASP A 424 -32.72 -38.68 41.51
C ASP A 424 -32.60 -38.42 39.99
N TYR A 425 -31.48 -38.82 39.40
CA TYR A 425 -31.41 -39.95 38.45
C TYR A 425 -30.04 -40.04 37.75
N ASP A 426 -29.44 -41.21 37.96
CA ASP A 426 -28.81 -42.11 36.99
C ASP A 426 -27.34 -41.91 36.55
N GLU A 427 -26.56 -42.90 37.00
CA GLU A 427 -25.26 -43.34 36.51
C GLU A 427 -25.36 -43.88 35.07
N GLY A 428 -24.41 -43.53 34.21
CA GLY A 428 -24.47 -44.00 32.82
C GLY A 428 -23.20 -43.83 31.98
N ASN A 429 -22.12 -44.48 32.39
CA ASN A 429 -21.17 -45.23 31.54
C ASN A 429 -20.59 -44.63 30.23
N ARG A 430 -19.24 -44.64 30.19
CA ARG A 430 -18.36 -45.10 29.08
C ARG A 430 -18.47 -44.48 27.68
N HIS A 431 -17.34 -43.95 27.18
CA HIS A 431 -16.45 -44.59 26.18
C HIS A 431 -15.42 -43.54 25.72
N GLN A 432 -14.14 -43.69 26.04
CA GLN A 432 -13.12 -44.50 25.35
C GLN A 432 -12.57 -43.82 24.09
N ALA A 433 -11.27 -43.53 24.19
CA ALA A 433 -10.40 -42.94 23.18
C ALA A 433 -10.31 -43.79 21.90
N THR A 434 -10.21 -43.12 20.75
CA THR A 434 -9.57 -43.68 19.56
C THR A 434 -8.71 -42.60 18.88
N GLY A 435 -7.42 -42.92 18.77
CA GLY A 435 -6.43 -42.13 18.05
C GLY A 435 -6.59 -42.27 16.54
N ILE A 436 -6.28 -41.20 15.83
CA ILE A 436 -6.22 -41.16 14.37
C ILE A 436 -4.75 -41.29 13.94
N PRO A 437 -4.39 -42.30 13.13
CA PRO A 437 -3.03 -42.47 12.65
C PRO A 437 -2.73 -41.57 11.44
N LEU A 438 -1.53 -41.00 11.45
CA LEU A 438 -0.87 -40.32 10.34
C LEU A 438 -0.64 -41.31 9.18
N ARG A 439 -1.13 -40.96 7.98
CA ARG A 439 -0.86 -41.68 6.75
C ARG A 439 0.19 -40.92 5.93
N SER A 440 1.38 -41.51 5.85
CA SER A 440 2.44 -41.17 4.90
C SER A 440 2.07 -41.64 3.50
N SER A 441 2.25 -40.78 2.48
CA SER A 441 2.26 -41.21 1.08
C SER A 441 3.57 -40.77 0.42
N GLN A 442 4.46 -41.74 0.23
CA GLN A 442 5.51 -41.75 -0.79
C GLN A 442 4.95 -42.40 -2.06
N SER A 443 5.27 -41.84 -3.23
CA SER A 443 5.40 -42.55 -4.53
C SER A 443 5.79 -41.50 -5.58
N ASN A 444 7.06 -41.42 -6.01
CA ASN A 444 7.72 -42.20 -7.08
C ASN A 444 7.29 -41.84 -8.51
N LEU A 445 8.18 -41.07 -9.16
CA LEU A 445 8.71 -41.17 -10.53
C LEU A 445 8.23 -42.33 -11.42
N ILE A 446 7.85 -42.02 -12.67
CA ILE A 446 8.06 -42.82 -13.91
C ILE A 446 8.27 -41.83 -15.10
N PRO A 447 9.15 -42.15 -16.09
CA PRO A 447 9.65 -41.20 -17.10
C PRO A 447 8.85 -41.18 -18.41
N SER A 448 9.15 -40.17 -19.23
CA SER A 448 8.63 -39.94 -20.58
C SER A 448 9.23 -40.89 -21.63
N PRO A 449 8.48 -41.18 -22.72
CA PRO A 449 9.06 -41.54 -24.02
C PRO A 449 9.60 -40.33 -24.78
#